data_AF-A0A2G9TFF1-F1
#
_entry.id   AF-A0A2G9TFF1-F1
#
_cell.length_a   1.000
_cell.length_b   1.000
_cell.length_c   1.000
_cell.angle_alpha   90.00
_cell.angle_beta   90.00
_cell.angle_gamma   90.00
#
_symmetry.space_group_name_H-M   'P 1'
#
loop_
_entity.id
_entity.type
_entity.pdbx_description
1 polymer ?
#
loop_
_entity_poly.entity_id
_entity_poly.type
_entity_poly.pdbx_seq_one_letter_code
_entity_poly.pdbx_strand_id
1 'polypeptide(L)' 'MARSFMRSWTLPEDVKLEEVKSELTDKGRLTIEVPKYPDPSYRKDYKEIPIEHRGSSSSQSRSTHTYTHSRSGH' A
#
# COMPACT_ATOMS: atom_id res chain seq x y z
N MET A 1 -5.16 -54.84 4.74
CA MET A 1 -5.17 -53.58 5.52
C MET A 1 -4.76 -52.43 4.62
N ALA A 2 -5.56 -51.36 4.55
CA ALA A 2 -5.20 -50.14 3.83
C ALA A 2 -4.52 -49.15 4.79
N ARG A 3 -3.48 -48.45 4.34
CA ARG A 3 -2.80 -47.39 5.10
C ARG A 3 -3.20 -46.04 4.51
N SER A 4 -3.57 -45.08 5.34
CA SER A 4 -3.93 -43.71 4.94
C SER A 4 -3.03 -42.69 5.65
N PHE A 5 -2.78 -41.56 4.99
CA PHE A 5 -2.10 -40.41 5.58
C PHE A 5 -2.82 -39.13 5.18
N MET A 6 -2.79 -38.12 6.05
CA MET A 6 -3.30 -36.78 5.77
C MET A 6 -2.31 -35.78 6.35
N ARG A 7 -2.03 -34.72 5.58
CA ARG A 7 -1.17 -33.63 6.02
C ARG A 7 -1.78 -32.30 5.58
N SER A 8 -1.84 -31.36 6.51
CA SER A 8 -2.34 -30.00 6.29
C SER A 8 -1.21 -29.01 6.55
N TRP A 9 -1.23 -27.91 5.80
CA TRP A 9 -0.29 -26.81 5.95
C TRP A 9 -1.03 -25.50 5.79
N THR A 10 -0.64 -24.51 6.58
CA THR A 10 -1.02 -23.13 6.35
C THR A 10 0.05 -22.48 5.50
N LEU A 11 -0.33 -21.93 4.35
CA LEU A 11 0.59 -21.23 3.48
C LEU A 11 0.67 -19.75 3.86
N PRO A 12 1.79 -19.08 3.56
CA PRO A 12 1.90 -17.63 3.65
C PRO A 12 0.88 -16.91 2.76
N GLU A 13 0.65 -15.63 3.03
CA GLU A 13 -0.29 -14.79 2.28
C GLU A 13 0.23 -14.32 0.91
N ASP A 14 1.55 -14.33 0.71
CA ASP A 14 2.25 -13.85 -0.48
C ASP A 14 2.37 -14.93 -1.57
N VAL A 15 1.50 -15.93 -1.57
CA VAL A 15 1.57 -17.07 -2.48
C VAL A 15 0.47 -17.11 -3.53
N LYS A 16 0.81 -17.57 -4.73
CA LYS A 16 -0.14 -17.69 -5.84
C LYS A 16 -0.85 -19.05 -5.78
N LEU A 17 -1.96 -19.11 -5.06
CA LEU A 17 -2.73 -20.35 -4.88
C LEU A 17 -3.29 -20.92 -6.19
N GLU A 18 -3.50 -20.06 -7.19
CA GLU A 18 -3.91 -20.45 -8.53
C GLU A 18 -2.82 -21.21 -9.32
N GLU A 19 -1.55 -21.11 -8.89
CA GLU A 19 -0.39 -21.74 -9.54
C GLU A 19 0.20 -22.92 -8.72
N VAL A 20 -0.57 -23.51 -7.80
CA VAL A 20 -0.15 -24.70 -7.02
C VAL A 20 0.12 -25.88 -7.95
N LYS A 21 1.26 -26.54 -7.76
CA LYS A 21 1.65 -27.77 -8.46
C LYS A 21 2.02 -28.86 -7.47
N SER A 22 1.75 -30.11 -7.86
CA SER A 22 2.10 -31.27 -7.04
C SER A 22 2.71 -32.38 -7.89
N GLU A 23 3.71 -33.05 -7.34
CA GLU A 23 4.39 -34.18 -7.97
C GLU A 23 4.55 -35.31 -6.94
N LEU A 24 4.21 -36.54 -7.33
CA LEU A 24 4.50 -37.75 -6.56
C LEU A 24 5.54 -38.57 -7.32
N THR A 25 6.73 -38.70 -6.74
CA THR A 25 7.80 -39.53 -7.32
C THR A 25 7.57 -41.02 -7.08
N ASP A 26 8.21 -41.88 -7.89
CA ASP A 26 8.23 -43.34 -7.73
C ASP A 26 8.77 -43.79 -6.36
N LYS A 27 9.58 -42.95 -5.71
CA LYS A 27 10.10 -43.16 -4.35
C LYS A 27 9.09 -42.79 -3.25
N GLY A 28 7.86 -42.42 -3.61
CA GLY A 28 6.81 -42.07 -2.65
C GLY A 28 6.97 -40.69 -2.00
N ARG A 29 7.80 -39.80 -2.58
CA ARG A 29 7.89 -38.40 -2.12
C ARG A 29 6.85 -37.55 -2.83
N LEU A 30 5.90 -37.02 -2.06
CA LEU A 30 4.98 -35.97 -2.49
C LEU A 30 5.64 -34.60 -2.32
N THR A 31 5.79 -33.87 -3.41
CA THR A 31 6.26 -32.48 -3.44
C THR A 31 5.09 -31.58 -3.80
N ILE A 32 4.91 -30.48 -3.06
CA ILE A 32 3.91 -29.45 -3.34
C ILE A 32 4.68 -28.14 -3.52
N GLU A 33 4.61 -27.56 -4.71
CA GLU A 33 5.30 -26.33 -5.08
C GLU A 33 4.29 -25.21 -5.36
N VAL A 34 4.60 -24.02 -4.85
CA VAL A 34 3.76 -22.84 -4.97
C VAL A 34 4.67 -21.63 -5.16
N PRO A 35 4.51 -20.88 -6.26
CA PRO A 35 5.28 -19.66 -6.45
C PRO A 35 4.74 -18.52 -5.58
N LYS A 36 5.63 -17.63 -5.18
CA LYS A 36 5.29 -16.38 -4.50
C LYS A 36 4.91 -15.30 -5.50
N TYR A 37 4.14 -14.30 -5.07
CA TYR A 37 4.02 -13.06 -5.82
C TYR A 37 5.38 -12.37 -5.88
N PRO A 38 5.74 -11.75 -7.02
CA PRO A 38 7.07 -11.15 -7.22
C PRO A 38 7.31 -9.91 -6.33
N ASP A 39 6.26 -9.32 -5.76
CA ASP A 39 6.35 -8.15 -4.90
C ASP A 39 5.41 -8.31 -3.68
N PRO A 40 5.88 -8.10 -2.44
CA PRO A 40 5.04 -8.16 -1.24
C PRO A 40 3.99 -7.03 -1.18
N SER A 41 4.12 -5.99 -2.00
CA SER A 41 3.14 -4.91 -2.17
C SER A 41 2.06 -5.21 -3.20
N TYR A 42 2.08 -6.38 -3.87
CA TYR A 42 1.01 -6.84 -4.78
C TYR A 42 -0.28 -7.26 -4.03
N ARG A 43 -0.53 -6.66 -2.88
CA ARG A 43 -1.87 -6.63 -2.29
C ARG A 43 -2.68 -5.58 -3.03
N LYS A 44 -3.58 -6.03 -3.91
CA LYS A 44 -4.56 -5.16 -4.61
C LYS A 44 -5.57 -4.49 -3.65
N ASP A 45 -5.44 -4.67 -2.35
CA ASP A 45 -6.30 -4.09 -1.31
C ASP A 45 -5.83 -2.73 -0.76
N TYR A 46 -4.81 -2.09 -1.35
CA TYR A 46 -4.48 -0.72 -0.95
C TYR A 46 -5.55 0.28 -1.40
N LYS A 47 -5.94 1.19 -0.48
CA LYS A 47 -6.70 2.39 -0.81
C LYS A 47 -5.75 3.58 -0.86
N GLU A 48 -5.81 4.34 -1.94
CA GLU A 48 -5.15 5.64 -2.01
C GLU A 48 -5.87 6.61 -1.05
N ILE A 49 -5.15 7.08 -0.03
CA ILE A 49 -5.67 8.06 0.93
C ILE A 49 -5.12 9.44 0.53
N PRO A 50 -5.96 10.39 0.10
CA PRO A 50 -5.52 11.75 -0.23
C PRO A 50 -5.01 12.47 1.01
N ILE A 51 -3.85 13.14 0.89
CA ILE A 51 -3.29 14.00 1.94
C ILE A 51 -3.60 15.45 1.58
N GLU A 52 -4.62 16.02 2.22
CA GLU A 52 -4.97 17.44 2.07
C GLU A 52 -4.22 18.29 3.12
N HIS A 53 -3.38 19.22 2.66
CA HIS A 53 -2.72 20.19 3.54
C HIS A 53 -3.71 21.27 3.98
N ARG A 54 -4.35 21.07 5.15
CA ARG A 54 -5.18 22.10 5.78
C ARG A 54 -4.31 23.14 6.50
N GLY A 55 -3.78 24.10 5.74
CA GLY A 55 -3.14 25.27 6.35
C GLY A 55 -2.22 26.07 5.44
N SER A 56 -2.80 26.98 4.65
CA SER A 56 -2.11 28.21 4.25
C SER A 56 -3.10 29.36 4.06
N SER A 57 -3.87 29.68 5.10
CA SER A 57 -4.52 30.97 5.21
C SER A 57 -3.52 31.99 5.75
N SER A 58 -2.56 32.42 4.93
CA SER A 58 -1.81 33.65 5.20
C SER A 58 -2.69 34.82 4.74
N SER A 59 -3.57 35.28 5.62
CA SER A 59 -4.26 36.56 5.52
C SER A 59 -3.21 37.69 5.49
N GLN A 60 -2.93 38.21 4.29
CA GLN A 60 -2.14 39.43 4.14
C GLN A 60 -2.92 40.61 4.75
N SER A 61 -2.50 41.01 5.95
CA SER A 61 -2.89 42.27 6.57
C SER A 61 -2.40 43.43 5.70
N ARG A 62 -3.30 43.98 4.89
CA ARG A 62 -3.07 45.26 4.22
C ARG A 62 -2.99 46.35 5.29
N SER A 63 -1.77 46.69 5.69
CA SER A 63 -1.47 47.89 6.48
C SER A 63 -1.87 49.12 5.68
N THR A 64 -2.83 49.88 6.20
CA THR A 64 -3.20 51.21 5.72
C THR A 64 -2.20 52.22 6.25
N HIS A 65 -1.49 52.91 5.35
CA HIS A 65 -0.78 54.14 5.69
C HIS A 65 -1.24 55.26 4.75
N THR A 66 -2.21 56.05 5.22
CA THR A 66 -2.61 57.31 4.58
C THR A 66 -1.70 58.42 5.10
N TYR A 67 -0.91 59.03 4.23
CA TYR A 67 -0.16 60.25 4.54
C TYR A 67 -0.72 61.41 3.71
N THR A 68 -1.43 62.32 4.37
CA THR A 68 -1.90 63.59 3.82
C THR A 68 -1.20 64.73 4.55
N HIS A 69 -0.47 65.58 3.84
CA HIS A 69 -0.16 66.93 4.31
C HIS A 69 -0.36 67.91 3.15
N SER A 70 -1.50 68.58 3.20
CA SER A 70 -1.79 69.86 2.58
C SER A 70 -0.98 70.97 3.26
N ARG A 71 -0.57 71.99 2.48
CA ARG A 71 -0.42 73.46 2.75
C ARG A 71 0.66 74.02 1.82
N SER A 72 0.36 74.69 0.71
CA SER A 72 -0.05 76.10 0.54
C SER A 72 0.83 77.13 1.26
N GLY A 73 1.62 77.89 0.48
CA GLY A 73 2.19 79.17 0.91
C GLY A 73 3.58 79.43 0.36
N HIS A 74 3.68 80.20 -0.73
CA HIS A 74 4.46 81.44 -0.85
C HIS A 74 4.16 82.10 -2.20
#